data_AF-A0AAN8EXM3-F1
#
_entry.id   AF-A0AAN8EXM3-F1
#
_cell.length_a   1.000
_cell.length_b   1.000
_cell.length_c   1.000
_cell.angle_alpha   90.00
_cell.angle_beta   90.00
_cell.angle_gamma   90.00
#
_symmetry.space_group_name_H-M   'P 1'
#
loop_
_entity.id
_entity.type
_entity.pdbx_description
1 polymer ?
#
loop_
_entity_poly.entity_id
_entity_poly.type
_entity_poly.pdbx_seq_one_letter_code
_entity_poly.pdbx_strand_id
1 'polypeptide(L)'
;MWGFMYLLKNPSIMEKIRTEINTVTNGNRPVSLTDKDHTPYLNWSVLETMRLASIVNLNLWRRTVEGRCVAEHFVPKGTVIAAELSVIMSDERYFKDPSKVIRRIRVRKRVFQLFPGRQK
;
A
#
# COMPACT_ATOMS: atom_id res chain seq x y z
N MET A 1 6.57 8.42 12.50
CA MET A 1 7.71 9.30 12.14
C MET A 1 7.71 9.65 10.65
N TRP A 2 7.74 8.68 9.73
CA TRP A 2 7.74 8.93 8.27
C TRP A 2 6.54 9.76 7.75
N GLY A 3 5.33 9.55 8.27
CA GLY A 3 4.15 10.32 7.87
C GLY A 3 4.25 11.82 8.15
N PHE A 4 4.77 12.22 9.31
CA PHE A 4 4.97 13.63 9.61
C PHE A 4 6.03 14.25 8.72
N MET A 5 7.15 13.56 8.49
CA MET A 5 8.19 14.04 7.55
C MET A 5 7.63 14.21 6.13
N TYR A 6 6.77 13.29 5.70
CA TYR A 6 6.12 13.35 4.40
C TYR A 6 5.19 14.56 4.25
N LEU A 7 4.38 14.84 5.28
CA LEU A 7 3.50 16.00 5.32
C LEU A 7 4.30 17.32 5.37
N LEU A 8 5.37 17.37 6.17
CA LEU A 8 6.26 18.54 6.25
C LEU A 8 6.95 18.85 4.92
N LYS A 9 7.34 17.83 4.15
CA LYS A 9 7.89 18.01 2.79
C LYS A 9 6.84 18.46 1.76
N ASN A 10 5.56 18.24 2.03
CA ASN A 10 4.46 18.51 1.09
C ASN A 10 3.34 19.31 1.76
N PRO A 11 3.54 20.61 2.05
CA PRO A 11 2.55 21.42 2.75
C PRO A 11 1.21 21.52 2.00
N SER A 12 1.23 21.44 0.66
CA SER A 12 0.03 21.44 -0.17
C SER A 12 -0.88 20.22 0.03
N ILE A 13 -0.30 19.07 0.41
CA ILE A 13 -1.06 17.86 0.76
C ILE A 13 -1.64 18.02 2.16
N MET A 14 -0.84 18.55 3.09
CA MET A 14 -1.28 18.80 4.47
C MET A 14 -2.49 19.74 4.52
N GLU A 15 -2.48 20.84 3.77
CA GLU A 15 -3.63 21.76 3.71
C GLU A 15 -4.90 21.08 3.20
N LYS A 16 -4.80 20.24 2.17
CA LYS A 16 -5.95 19.49 1.63
C LYS A 16 -6.51 18.46 2.60
N ILE A 17 -5.65 17.80 3.36
CA ILE A 17 -6.08 16.88 4.41
C ILE A 17 -6.79 17.66 5.52
N ARG A 18 -6.27 18.83 5.88
CA ARG A 18 -6.85 19.68 6.93
C ARG A 18 -8.23 20.20 6.52
N THR A 19 -8.40 20.63 5.27
CA THR A 19 -9.72 21.04 4.76
C THR A 19 -10.70 19.88 4.73
N GLU A 20 -10.28 18.69 4.26
CA GLU A 20 -11.10 17.47 4.27
C GLU A 20 -11.58 17.12 5.70
N ILE A 21 -10.66 17.07 6.66
CA ILE A 21 -10.99 16.76 8.07
C ILE A 21 -11.94 17.81 8.64
N ASN A 22 -11.68 19.09 8.40
CA ASN A 22 -12.54 20.17 8.87
C ASN A 22 -13.96 20.05 8.30
N THR A 23 -14.11 19.69 7.02
CA THR A 23 -15.42 19.49 6.40
C THR A 23 -16.20 18.30 6.96
N VAL A 24 -15.55 17.20 7.30
CA VAL A 24 -16.23 15.99 7.85
C VAL A 24 -16.64 16.19 9.31
N THR A 25 -15.85 16.97 10.02
CA THR A 25 -15.95 17.13 11.48
C THR A 25 -16.76 18.38 11.88
N ASN A 26 -16.94 19.32 10.95
CA ASN A 26 -17.43 20.68 11.21
C ASN A 26 -16.67 21.38 12.36
N GLY A 27 -15.42 20.97 12.62
CA GLY A 27 -14.58 21.51 13.70
C GLY A 27 -15.06 21.25 15.13
N ASN A 28 -16.12 20.46 15.34
CA ASN A 28 -16.78 20.37 16.65
C ASN A 28 -16.53 19.06 17.41
N ARG A 29 -15.92 18.05 16.77
CA ARG A 29 -15.65 16.73 17.38
C ARG A 29 -14.26 16.21 17.04
N PRO A 30 -13.71 15.21 17.74
CA PRO A 30 -12.53 14.48 17.26
C PRO A 30 -12.90 13.54 16.10
N VAL A 31 -11.91 13.23 15.25
CA VAL A 31 -12.07 12.27 14.14
C VAL A 31 -12.26 10.86 14.69
N SER A 32 -13.27 10.15 14.19
CA SER A 32 -13.57 8.75 14.55
C SER A 32 -13.27 7.80 13.39
N LEU A 33 -13.15 6.50 13.68
CA LEU A 33 -12.99 5.46 12.65
C LEU A 33 -14.20 5.35 11.73
N THR A 34 -15.37 5.80 12.17
CA THR A 34 -16.59 5.89 11.34
C THR A 34 -16.44 6.88 10.19
N ASP A 35 -15.55 7.86 10.33
CA ASP A 35 -15.35 8.94 9.35
C ASP A 35 -14.34 8.54 8.26
N LYS A 36 -13.83 7.31 8.32
CA LYS A 36 -12.84 6.79 7.38
C LYS A 36 -13.35 6.82 5.95
N ASP A 37 -14.61 6.43 5.71
CA ASP A 37 -15.17 6.41 4.36
C ASP A 37 -15.40 7.82 3.80
N HIS A 38 -15.50 8.83 4.68
CA HIS A 38 -15.67 10.23 4.34
C HIS A 38 -14.35 10.99 4.18
N THR A 39 -13.20 10.33 4.40
CA THR A 39 -11.86 10.94 4.32
C THR A 39 -10.97 10.23 3.28
N PRO A 40 -11.38 10.19 2.00
CA PRO A 40 -10.64 9.49 0.96
C PRO A 40 -9.24 10.05 0.72
N TYR A 41 -9.02 11.36 0.87
CA TYR A 41 -7.72 11.99 0.63
C TYR A 41 -6.72 11.68 1.75
N LEU A 42 -7.18 11.73 3.01
CA LEU A 42 -6.40 11.27 4.16
C LEU A 42 -6.01 9.80 4.00
N ASN A 43 -6.96 8.92 3.69
CA ASN A 43 -6.67 7.49 3.49
C ASN A 43 -5.64 7.26 2.37
N TRP A 44 -5.80 7.94 1.24
CA TRP A 44 -4.84 7.87 0.14
C TRP A 44 -3.44 8.35 0.58
N SER A 45 -3.34 9.44 1.35
CA SER A 45 -2.05 9.97 1.83
C SER A 45 -1.31 9.02 2.78
N VAL A 46 -2.06 8.31 3.63
CA VAL A 46 -1.51 7.31 4.55
C VAL A 46 -0.99 6.10 3.76
N LEU A 47 -1.76 5.62 2.78
CA LEU A 47 -1.34 4.52 1.92
C LEU A 47 -0.08 4.87 1.12
N GLU A 48 0.00 6.08 0.58
CA GLU A 48 1.16 6.54 -0.17
C GLU A 48 2.39 6.71 0.74
N THR A 49 2.18 7.19 1.97
CA THR A 49 3.25 7.23 2.98
C THR A 49 3.76 5.83 3.29
N MET A 50 2.87 4.83 3.44
CA MET A 50 3.29 3.44 3.69
C MET A 50 4.08 2.88 2.51
N ARG A 51 3.67 3.18 1.26
CA ARG A 51 4.38 2.77 0.05
C ARG A 51 5.79 3.35 -0.01
N LEU A 52 5.93 4.66 0.22
CA LEU A 52 7.21 5.38 0.15
C LEU A 52 8.13 5.06 1.33
N ALA A 53 7.57 4.86 2.52
CA ALA A 53 8.35 4.57 3.71
C ALA A 53 8.90 3.14 3.70
N SER A 54 8.24 2.18 3.01
CA SER A 54 8.63 0.78 2.87
C SER A 54 9.25 0.20 4.15
N ILE A 55 8.59 0.42 5.30
CA ILE A 55 9.18 0.16 6.62
C ILE A 55 9.54 -1.32 6.77
N VAL A 56 8.74 -2.20 6.17
CA VAL A 56 8.98 -3.65 6.11
C VAL A 56 9.29 -4.02 4.67
N ASN A 57 10.58 -4.03 4.31
CA ASN A 57 11.03 -4.35 2.96
C ASN A 57 10.83 -5.82 2.59
N LEU A 58 11.03 -6.73 3.56
CA LEU A 58 10.83 -8.16 3.39
C LEU A 58 9.63 -8.60 4.22
N ASN A 59 8.63 -9.21 3.59
CA ASN A 59 7.53 -9.81 4.31
C ASN A 59 8.00 -11.01 5.16
N LEU A 60 7.18 -11.44 6.11
CA LEU A 60 7.47 -12.58 6.96
C LEU A 60 7.76 -13.83 6.12
N TRP A 61 8.81 -14.54 6.53
CA TRP A 61 9.20 -15.82 5.97
C TRP A 61 8.06 -16.83 6.10
N ARG A 62 7.65 -17.42 4.97
CA ARG A 62 6.67 -18.50 4.91
C ARG A 62 7.34 -19.76 4.40
N ARG A 63 6.89 -20.93 4.86
CA ARG A 63 7.38 -22.23 4.39
C ARG A 63 6.33 -22.91 3.52
N THR A 64 6.74 -23.46 2.38
CA THR A 64 5.83 -24.23 1.51
C THR A 64 5.42 -25.55 2.16
N VAL A 65 4.10 -25.78 2.26
CA VAL A 65 3.54 -27.02 2.83
C VAL A 65 3.56 -28.15 1.79
N GLU A 66 3.44 -27.82 0.52
CA GLU A 66 3.42 -28.72 -0.63
C GLU A 66 4.24 -28.10 -1.77
N GLY A 67 4.78 -28.93 -2.65
CA GLY A 67 5.45 -28.45 -3.85
C GLY A 67 4.45 -27.87 -4.84
N ARG A 68 4.67 -26.67 -5.34
CA ARG A 68 3.79 -25.99 -6.31
C ARG A 68 4.57 -25.18 -7.33
N CYS A 69 4.02 -25.06 -8.53
CA CYS A 69 4.51 -24.13 -9.53
C CYS A 69 4.09 -22.70 -9.19
N VAL A 70 5.05 -21.78 -9.19
CA VAL A 70 4.84 -20.33 -9.12
C VAL A 70 5.27 -19.75 -10.47
N ALA A 71 4.31 -19.22 -11.23
CA ALA A 71 4.50 -18.91 -12.64
C ALA A 71 5.09 -20.12 -13.39
N GLU A 72 6.29 -19.98 -13.96
CA GLU A 72 6.97 -21.02 -14.74
C GLU A 72 7.95 -21.88 -13.89
N HIS A 73 8.07 -21.63 -12.59
CA HIS A 73 9.07 -22.28 -11.74
C HIS A 73 8.44 -23.21 -10.71
N PHE A 74 8.95 -24.45 -10.58
CA PHE A 74 8.51 -25.40 -9.56
C PHE A 74 9.22 -25.13 -8.22
N VAL A 75 8.46 -24.87 -7.17
CA VAL A 75 8.97 -24.67 -5.81
C VAL A 75 8.71 -25.95 -4.99
N PRO A 76 9.75 -26.62 -4.47
CA PRO A 76 9.58 -27.84 -3.70
C PRO A 76 8.96 -27.59 -2.32
N LYS A 77 8.52 -28.67 -1.66
CA LYS A 77 8.02 -28.63 -0.28
C LYS A 77 9.15 -28.28 0.70
N GLY A 78 8.86 -27.45 1.69
CA GLY A 78 9.82 -27.06 2.73
C GLY A 78 10.68 -25.84 2.38
N THR A 79 10.56 -25.28 1.17
CA THR A 79 11.23 -24.04 0.78
C THR A 79 10.71 -22.86 1.59
N VAL A 80 11.62 -22.03 2.09
CA VAL A 80 11.28 -20.77 2.73
C VAL A 80 11.20 -19.68 1.67
N ILE A 81 10.07 -19.02 1.60
CA ILE A 81 9.80 -17.92 0.67
C ILE A 81 9.49 -16.65 1.45
N ALA A 82 9.96 -15.52 0.96
CA ALA A 82 9.63 -14.20 1.47
C ALA A 82 9.32 -13.29 0.28
N ALA A 83 8.28 -12.47 0.41
CA ALA A 83 7.96 -11.48 -0.61
C ALA A 83 8.75 -10.21 -0.32
N GLU A 84 9.59 -9.78 -1.26
CA GLU A 84 10.27 -8.50 -1.19
C GLU A 84 9.29 -7.39 -1.60
N LEU A 85 8.72 -6.72 -0.59
CA LEU A 85 7.72 -5.67 -0.77
C LEU A 85 8.32 -4.41 -1.38
N SER A 86 9.59 -4.08 -1.10
CA SER A 86 10.29 -2.92 -1.66
C SER A 86 10.30 -2.95 -3.19
N VAL A 87 10.56 -4.12 -3.78
CA VAL A 87 10.55 -4.33 -5.23
C VAL A 87 9.16 -4.14 -5.80
N ILE A 88 8.13 -4.70 -5.16
CA ILE A 88 6.74 -4.58 -5.61
C ILE A 88 6.26 -3.12 -5.53
N MET A 89 6.61 -2.41 -4.45
CA MET A 89 6.17 -1.03 -4.20
C MET A 89 6.93 0.02 -5.04
N SER A 90 8.07 -0.37 -5.62
CA SER A 90 8.89 0.45 -6.51
C SER A 90 8.78 0.07 -7.98
N ASP A 91 7.97 -0.93 -8.33
CA ASP A 91 7.82 -1.40 -9.71
C ASP A 91 7.12 -0.34 -10.58
N GLU A 92 7.85 0.21 -11.56
CA GLU A 92 7.41 1.24 -12.50
C GLU A 92 6.21 0.79 -13.36
N ARG A 93 6.02 -0.53 -13.52
CA ARG A 93 4.86 -1.10 -14.23
C ARG A 93 3.54 -0.77 -13.54
N TYR A 94 3.56 -0.62 -12.21
CA TYR A 94 2.39 -0.33 -11.40
C TYR A 94 2.38 1.11 -10.87
N PHE A 95 3.55 1.67 -10.58
CA PHE A 95 3.72 2.99 -9.99
C PHE A 95 4.57 3.88 -10.92
N LYS A 96 3.92 4.80 -11.65
CA LYS A 96 4.65 5.79 -12.45
C LYS A 96 5.42 6.73 -11.52
N ASP A 97 6.74 6.84 -11.71
CA ASP A 97 7.67 7.57 -10.84
C ASP A 97 7.59 7.11 -9.37
N PRO A 98 8.15 5.93 -9.03
CA PRO A 98 8.01 5.33 -7.70
C PRO A 98 8.57 6.18 -6.55
N SER A 99 9.48 7.10 -6.85
CA SER A 99 10.06 8.07 -5.90
C SER A 99 9.18 9.31 -5.66
N LYS A 100 8.11 9.50 -6.45
CA LYS A 100 7.19 10.63 -6.33
C LYS A 100 5.82 10.20 -5.83
N VAL A 101 5.09 11.20 -5.36
CA VAL A 101 3.72 11.07 -4.88
C VAL A 101 2.77 10.91 -6.07
N ILE A 102 2.06 9.78 -6.13
CA ILE A 102 1.19 9.48 -7.26
C ILE A 102 -0.24 9.94 -6.96
N ARG A 103 -0.71 10.99 -7.65
CA ARG A 103 -2.06 11.57 -7.47
C ARG A 103 -3.24 10.59 -7.54
N ARG A 104 -3.08 9.42 -8.17
CA ARG A 104 -4.14 8.41 -8.28
C ARG A 104 -3.56 7.01 -8.46
N ILE A 105 -3.71 6.18 -7.43
CA ILE A 105 -3.36 4.76 -7.52
C ILE A 105 -4.46 4.06 -8.32
N ARG A 106 -4.12 3.50 -9.49
CA ARG A 106 -5.02 2.61 -10.23
C ARG A 106 -4.67 1.18 -9.87
N VAL A 107 -5.19 0.68 -8.73
CA VAL A 107 -5.02 -0.73 -8.35
C VAL A 107 -5.87 -1.58 -9.31
N ARG A 108 -5.30 -1.99 -10.44
CA ARG A 108 -5.89 -3.09 -11.22
C ARG A 108 -5.68 -4.36 -10.41
N LYS A 109 -6.78 -5.07 -10.10
CA LYS A 109 -6.78 -6.39 -9.46
C LYS A 109 -5.99 -7.39 -10.33
N ARG A 110 -4.66 -7.46 -10.19
CA ARG A 110 -3.81 -8.43 -10.89
C ARG A 110 -2.87 -9.22 -9.99
N VAL A 111 -2.95 -9.06 -8.67
CA VAL A 111 -2.20 -9.95 -7.75
C VAL A 111 -2.82 -11.35 -7.71
N PHE A 112 -4.12 -11.49 -7.98
CA PHE A 112 -4.80 -12.78 -8.06
C PHE A 112 -4.57 -13.55 -9.38
N GLN A 113 -3.89 -12.97 -10.38
CA GLN A 113 -3.62 -13.66 -11.66
C GLN A 113 -2.31 -14.45 -11.66
N LEU A 114 -1.45 -14.30 -10.65
CA LEU A 114 -0.21 -15.08 -10.50
C LEU A 114 -0.45 -16.52 -10.01
N PHE A 115 -1.67 -16.83 -9.56
CA PHE A 115 -2.08 -18.19 -9.18
C PHE A 115 -3.33 -18.58 -9.99
N PRO A 116 -3.16 -19.03 -11.25
CA PRO A 116 -4.27 -19.59 -12.01
C PRO A 116 -4.62 -20.95 -11.40
N GLY A 117 -5.48 -20.97 -10.38
CA GLY A 117 -5.97 -22.22 -9.81
C GLY A 117 -6.35 -22.15 -8.34
N ARG A 118 -7.47 -21.48 -8.04
CA ARG A 118 -8.43 -21.95 -7.02
C ARG A 118 -9.74 -21.16 -7.10
N GLN A 119 -10.64 -21.65 -7.95
CA GLN A 119 -12.08 -21.64 -7.68
C GLN A 119 -12.42 -23.07 -7.29
N LYS A 120 -13.03 -23.23 -6.11
CA LYS A 120 -13.34 -24.46 -5.36
C LYS A 120 -12.22 -25.03 -4.49
#